data_AF-A0A919X9V0-F1
#
_entry.id   AF-A0A919X9V0-F1
#
_cell.length_a   1.000
_cell.length_b   1.000
_cell.length_c   1.000
_cell.angle_alpha   90.00
_cell.angle_beta   90.00
_cell.angle_gamma   90.00
#
_symmetry.space_group_name_H-M   'P 1'
#
loop_
_entity.id
_entity.type
_entity.pdbx_description
1 polymer ?
#
loop_
_entity_poly.entity_id
_entity_poly.type
_entity_poly.pdbx_seq_one_letter_code
_entity_poly.pdbx_strand_id
1 'polypeptide(L)'
;MHPKNMLITHAYYLISEGIIFYLLALPISFYYFREISWWRYFLIIVGIAFVFSICAKFFKSYTPYVALIPIITYVFILLGYPLFLSIAFAGIIAWRYIVIRARLYYNSETAYLSMSIFLTLLGILIVRDIQLVILPLVQIIVNMLGYTISNLVEIDREERKSFNRTMWLKWIVTFTVFTVVIYWLRDSLTLMANGLWNLVGDSLSFILTGIVNIFDFLPINNFVNNHSANEMQGVELVNQDEPFELPEEASSAGNLDFFMVIIICALIIMFILAIYRAMKAKVRERNITSPSNFNKTEEKLDLPGRRKQVLFRKKKVKIDHPVRKLMYQFEKRAAKLKMGRLSYESLEDWFQRLGFEENIDIYQKVRYGGQEITIKEQEEIKLTLKRLENRLSVLEEV
;
A
#
# COMPACT_ATOMS: atom_id res chain seq x y z
N MET A 1 -3.74 -17.30 2.69
CA MET A 1 -3.79 -15.99 3.40
C MET A 1 -4.99 -15.98 4.34
N HIS A 2 -4.90 -15.45 5.55
CA HIS A 2 -6.06 -15.37 6.46
C HIS A 2 -7.10 -14.35 5.94
N PRO A 3 -8.40 -14.56 6.19
CA PRO A 3 -9.40 -13.58 5.81
C PRO A 3 -9.18 -12.29 6.62
N LYS A 4 -9.30 -11.15 5.94
CA LYS A 4 -9.04 -9.81 6.50
C LYS A 4 -10.38 -9.11 6.72
N ASN A 5 -10.53 -8.43 7.85
CA ASN A 5 -11.70 -7.58 8.04
C ASN A 5 -11.66 -6.39 7.07
N MET A 6 -12.59 -6.35 6.13
CA MET A 6 -12.63 -5.35 5.06
C MET A 6 -12.82 -3.92 5.59
N LEU A 7 -13.62 -3.71 6.64
CA LEU A 7 -13.86 -2.37 7.20
C LEU A 7 -12.58 -1.76 7.78
N ILE A 8 -11.86 -2.56 8.57
CA ILE A 8 -10.58 -2.16 9.18
C ILE A 8 -9.54 -1.92 8.09
N THR A 9 -9.56 -2.77 7.07
CA THR A 9 -8.67 -2.64 5.91
C THR A 9 -8.88 -1.32 5.16
N HIS A 10 -10.14 -0.94 4.91
CA HIS A 10 -10.44 0.35 4.29
C HIS A 10 -10.02 1.53 5.17
N ALA A 11 -10.18 1.42 6.50
CA ALA A 11 -9.82 2.50 7.43
C ALA A 11 -8.32 2.80 7.44
N TYR A 12 -7.46 1.79 7.60
CA TYR A 12 -6.01 2.05 7.66
C TYR A 12 -5.42 2.44 6.31
N TYR A 13 -6.00 1.98 5.19
CA TYR A 13 -5.67 2.50 3.86
C TYR A 13 -6.06 3.96 3.69
N LEU A 14 -7.23 4.39 4.20
CA LEU A 14 -7.61 5.80 4.15
C LEU A 14 -6.65 6.67 4.96
N ILE A 15 -6.29 6.25 6.17
CA ILE A 15 -5.33 6.98 7.01
C ILE A 15 -3.97 7.09 6.29
N SER A 16 -3.55 6.00 5.65
CA SER A 16 -2.30 5.95 4.88
C SER A 16 -2.28 6.92 3.70
N GLU A 17 -3.37 6.93 2.93
CA GLU A 17 -3.50 7.88 1.82
C GLU A 17 -3.65 9.33 2.33
N GLY A 18 -4.30 9.54 3.48
CA GLY A 18 -4.37 10.84 4.14
C GLY A 18 -3.00 11.41 4.50
N ILE A 19 -2.11 10.60 5.09
CA ILE A 19 -0.73 11.02 5.37
C ILE A 19 -0.01 11.44 4.08
N ILE A 20 -0.19 10.70 3.00
CA ILE A 20 0.36 11.02 1.68
C ILE A 20 -0.23 12.35 1.15
N PHE A 21 -1.53 12.59 1.32
CA PHE A 21 -2.15 13.86 0.90
C PHE A 21 -1.64 15.05 1.70
N TYR A 22 -1.41 14.88 3.01
CA TYR A 22 -0.78 15.92 3.82
C TYR A 22 0.64 16.21 3.32
N LEU A 23 1.46 15.18 3.14
CA LEU A 23 2.83 15.33 2.62
C LEU A 23 2.86 16.01 1.25
N LEU A 24 1.87 15.75 0.39
CA LEU A 24 1.74 16.39 -0.91
C LEU A 24 1.28 17.85 -0.82
N ALA A 25 0.47 18.18 0.18
CA ALA A 25 0.02 19.54 0.44
C ALA A 25 1.05 20.41 1.18
N LEU A 26 2.12 19.80 1.74
CA LEU A 26 3.14 20.49 2.53
C LEU A 26 3.72 21.75 1.86
N PRO A 27 4.13 21.73 0.58
CA PRO A 27 4.72 22.91 -0.07
C PRO A 27 3.76 24.11 -0.06
N ILE A 28 2.47 23.84 -0.29
CA ILE A 28 1.42 24.86 -0.32
C ILE A 28 1.14 25.35 1.11
N SER A 29 1.04 24.44 2.08
CA SER A 29 0.74 24.81 3.45
C SER A 29 1.86 25.62 4.11
N PHE A 30 3.12 25.26 3.84
CA PHE A 30 4.27 25.94 4.43
C PHE A 30 4.39 27.38 3.92
N TYR A 31 4.24 27.55 2.61
CA TYR A 31 4.42 28.84 1.96
C TYR A 31 3.34 29.87 2.33
N TYR A 32 2.07 29.46 2.43
CA TYR A 32 0.96 30.39 2.66
C TYR A 32 0.48 30.51 4.11
N PHE A 33 0.67 29.47 4.95
CA PHE A 33 -0.13 29.35 6.18
C PHE A 33 0.69 29.15 7.47
N ARG A 34 2.03 29.27 7.42
CA ARG A 34 3.00 29.15 8.55
C ARG A 34 2.60 28.09 9.60
N GLU A 35 3.26 26.93 9.52
CA GLU A 35 3.16 25.78 10.44
C GLU A 35 1.74 25.21 10.67
N ILE A 36 1.24 24.48 9.67
CA ILE A 36 0.12 23.56 9.89
C ILE A 36 0.62 22.34 10.66
N SER A 37 0.23 22.24 11.93
CA SER A 37 0.58 21.11 12.77
C SER A 37 0.10 19.76 12.21
N TRP A 38 1.05 18.87 11.93
CA TRP A 38 0.81 17.53 11.39
C TRP A 38 -0.07 16.66 12.32
N TRP A 39 0.02 16.83 13.64
CA TRP A 39 -0.77 16.03 14.58
C TRP A 39 -2.26 16.36 14.50
N ARG A 40 -2.61 17.64 14.26
CA ARG A 40 -4.00 18.06 14.09
C ARG A 40 -4.60 17.41 12.86
N TYR A 41 -3.88 17.45 11.73
CA TYR A 41 -4.27 16.75 10.51
C TYR A 41 -4.49 15.25 10.77
N PHE A 42 -3.52 14.63 11.45
CA PHE A 42 -3.55 13.19 11.72
C PHE A 42 -4.77 12.78 12.56
N LEU A 43 -5.13 13.56 13.58
CA LEU A 43 -6.33 13.27 14.37
C LEU A 43 -7.61 13.40 13.56
N ILE A 44 -7.71 14.40 12.67
CA ILE A 44 -8.86 14.56 11.77
C ILE A 44 -9.00 13.33 10.88
N ILE A 45 -7.93 12.90 10.21
CA ILE A 45 -8.02 11.76 9.27
C ILE A 45 -8.41 10.46 10.00
N VAL A 46 -7.89 10.24 11.21
CA VAL A 46 -8.28 9.09 12.05
C VAL A 46 -9.76 9.19 12.44
N GLY A 47 -10.23 10.37 12.84
CA GLY A 47 -11.64 10.61 13.14
C GLY A 47 -12.56 10.36 11.94
N ILE A 48 -12.19 10.86 10.76
CA ILE A 48 -12.93 10.63 9.52
C ILE A 48 -12.95 9.14 9.16
N ALA A 49 -11.81 8.45 9.25
CA ALA A 49 -11.73 7.02 8.99
C ALA A 49 -12.65 6.21 9.92
N PHE A 50 -12.74 6.61 11.19
CA PHE A 50 -13.64 6.00 12.16
C PHE A 50 -15.12 6.24 11.80
N VAL A 51 -15.50 7.48 11.53
CA VAL A 51 -16.87 7.84 11.12
C VAL A 51 -17.27 7.12 9.83
N PHE A 52 -16.40 7.10 8.83
CA PHE A 52 -16.64 6.42 7.56
C PHE A 52 -16.81 4.92 7.72
N SER A 53 -16.01 4.28 8.59
CA SER A 53 -16.16 2.85 8.92
C SER A 53 -17.47 2.55 9.64
N ILE A 54 -17.96 3.45 10.51
CA ILE A 54 -19.30 3.34 11.11
C ILE A 54 -20.37 3.45 10.01
N CYS A 55 -20.30 4.49 9.17
CA CYS A 55 -21.24 4.67 8.06
C CYS A 55 -21.25 3.45 7.12
N ALA A 56 -20.09 2.83 6.86
CA ALA A 56 -19.99 1.65 6.02
C ALA A 56 -20.68 0.41 6.60
N LYS A 57 -20.87 0.35 7.93
CA LYS A 57 -21.61 -0.73 8.59
C LYS A 57 -23.12 -0.58 8.41
N PHE A 58 -23.62 0.65 8.37
CA PHE A 58 -25.06 0.94 8.28
C PHE A 58 -25.55 1.11 6.84
N PHE A 59 -24.72 1.68 5.97
CA PHE A 59 -25.13 2.06 4.62
C PHE A 59 -24.31 1.33 3.54
N LYS A 60 -25.03 0.67 2.63
CA LYS A 60 -24.45 0.09 1.42
C LYS A 60 -24.19 1.16 0.33
N SER A 61 -24.98 2.24 0.33
CA SER A 61 -24.84 3.37 -0.61
C SER A 61 -23.56 4.20 -0.37
N TYR A 62 -23.12 4.93 -1.39
CA TYR A 62 -22.01 5.90 -1.31
C TYR A 62 -22.46 7.33 -0.95
N THR A 63 -23.78 7.59 -0.97
CA THR A 63 -24.34 8.92 -0.69
C THR A 63 -23.96 9.51 0.68
N PRO A 64 -23.83 8.74 1.78
CA PRO A 64 -23.48 9.32 3.08
C PRO A 64 -22.08 9.95 3.10
N TYR A 65 -21.12 9.43 2.34
CA TYR A 65 -19.75 9.97 2.31
C TYR A 65 -19.70 11.33 1.63
N VAL A 66 -20.50 11.52 0.58
CA VAL A 66 -20.64 12.81 -0.11
C VAL A 66 -21.37 13.81 0.78
N ALA A 67 -22.41 13.37 1.48
CA ALA A 67 -23.15 14.21 2.43
C ALA A 67 -22.30 14.68 3.63
N LEU A 68 -21.23 13.95 3.98
CA LEU A 68 -20.29 14.32 5.04
C LEU A 68 -19.25 15.37 4.60
N ILE A 69 -19.11 15.68 3.30
CA ILE A 69 -18.12 16.65 2.80
C ILE A 69 -18.25 18.02 3.47
N PRO A 70 -19.44 18.66 3.55
CA PRO A 70 -19.58 19.97 4.20
C PRO A 70 -19.18 19.95 5.68
N ILE A 71 -19.49 18.86 6.39
CA ILE A 71 -19.14 18.68 7.80
C ILE A 71 -17.62 18.55 7.95
N ILE A 72 -16.98 17.74 7.10
CA ILE A 72 -15.52 17.58 7.10
C ILE A 72 -14.83 18.91 6.79
N THR A 73 -15.31 19.65 5.78
CA THR A 73 -14.81 20.99 5.45
C THR A 73 -14.92 21.93 6.64
N TYR A 74 -16.05 21.94 7.34
CA TYR A 74 -16.25 22.77 8.52
C TYR A 74 -15.26 22.41 9.65
N VAL A 75 -15.00 21.12 9.87
CA VAL A 75 -13.99 20.66 10.86
C VAL A 75 -12.58 21.15 10.51
N PHE A 76 -12.19 21.11 9.22
CA PHE A 76 -10.90 21.65 8.79
C PHE A 76 -10.83 23.17 9.01
N ILE A 77 -11.89 23.92 8.69
CA ILE A 77 -11.94 25.37 8.92
C ILE A 77 -11.78 25.71 10.41
N LEU A 78 -12.48 24.98 11.30
CA LEU A 78 -12.37 25.17 12.75
C LEU A 78 -10.94 24.97 13.29
N LEU A 79 -10.13 24.17 12.60
CA LEU A 79 -8.75 23.89 12.99
C LEU A 79 -7.73 24.85 12.35
N GLY A 80 -8.21 25.89 11.67
CA GLY A 80 -7.40 26.94 11.07
C GLY A 80 -6.96 26.64 9.63
N TYR A 81 -7.52 25.61 8.99
CA TYR A 81 -7.21 25.36 7.58
C TYR A 81 -7.97 26.36 6.70
N PRO A 82 -7.32 26.89 5.65
CA PRO A 82 -7.97 27.81 4.73
C PRO A 82 -9.11 27.09 3.99
N LEU A 83 -10.12 27.86 3.60
CA LEU A 83 -11.35 27.32 3.00
C LEU A 83 -11.07 26.45 1.77
N PHE A 84 -10.18 26.89 0.87
CA PHE A 84 -9.82 26.14 -0.33
C PHE A 84 -9.21 24.77 -0.01
N LEU A 85 -8.25 24.73 0.91
CA LEU A 85 -7.53 23.50 1.28
C LEU A 85 -8.44 22.56 2.10
N SER A 86 -9.35 23.13 2.89
CA SER A 86 -10.40 22.39 3.61
C SER A 86 -11.34 21.66 2.66
N ILE A 87 -11.84 22.36 1.62
CA ILE A 87 -12.69 21.76 0.58
C ILE A 87 -11.91 20.69 -0.20
N ALA A 88 -10.65 20.98 -0.55
CA ALA A 88 -9.80 20.05 -1.28
C ALA A 88 -9.57 18.76 -0.48
N PHE A 89 -9.19 18.85 0.80
CA PHE A 89 -9.01 17.67 1.65
C PHE A 89 -10.33 16.91 1.85
N ALA A 90 -11.43 17.59 2.15
CA ALA A 90 -12.73 16.93 2.34
C ALA A 90 -13.15 16.15 1.08
N GLY A 91 -13.04 16.77 -0.10
CA GLY A 91 -13.38 16.15 -1.37
C GLY A 91 -12.48 14.97 -1.73
N ILE A 92 -11.15 15.14 -1.59
CA ILE A 92 -10.18 14.08 -1.87
C ILE A 92 -10.39 12.90 -0.92
N ILE A 93 -10.52 13.13 0.39
CA ILE A 93 -10.70 12.06 1.39
C ILE A 93 -12.00 11.30 1.13
N ALA A 94 -13.11 11.99 0.87
CA ALA A 94 -14.40 11.36 0.58
C ALA A 94 -14.35 10.55 -0.73
N TRP A 95 -13.82 11.14 -1.81
CA TRP A 95 -13.67 10.44 -3.10
C TRP A 95 -12.80 9.19 -2.97
N ARG A 96 -11.66 9.30 -2.29
CA ARG A 96 -10.72 8.19 -2.11
C ARG A 96 -11.32 7.07 -1.29
N TYR A 97 -12.06 7.37 -0.23
CA TYR A 97 -12.75 6.33 0.53
C TYR A 97 -13.74 5.53 -0.33
N ILE A 98 -14.50 6.21 -1.21
CA ILE A 98 -15.41 5.54 -2.16
C ILE A 98 -14.63 4.62 -3.11
N VAL A 99 -13.51 5.09 -3.66
CA VAL A 99 -12.65 4.28 -4.55
C VAL A 99 -12.04 3.08 -3.83
N ILE A 100 -11.62 3.24 -2.57
CA ILE A 100 -11.09 2.15 -1.75
C ILE A 100 -12.15 1.07 -1.56
N ARG A 101 -13.39 1.43 -1.17
CA ARG A 101 -14.47 0.45 -1.02
C ARG A 101 -14.85 -0.26 -2.32
N ALA A 102 -14.69 0.41 -3.47
CA ALA A 102 -15.01 -0.18 -4.77
C ALA A 102 -13.98 -1.23 -5.24
N ARG A 103 -12.78 -1.29 -4.64
CA ARG A 103 -11.71 -2.20 -5.05
C ARG A 103 -11.64 -3.39 -4.09
N LEU A 104 -11.82 -4.60 -4.62
CA LEU A 104 -11.90 -5.82 -3.80
C LEU A 104 -10.57 -6.24 -3.16
N TYR A 105 -9.43 -5.94 -3.80
CA TYR A 105 -8.09 -6.26 -3.27
C TYR A 105 -7.05 -5.28 -3.81
N TYR A 106 -6.39 -4.56 -2.92
CA TYR A 106 -5.28 -3.65 -3.24
C TYR A 106 -4.13 -3.96 -2.29
N ASN A 107 -3.04 -4.51 -2.84
CA ASN A 107 -1.81 -4.85 -2.12
C ASN A 107 -0.83 -3.70 -2.31
N SER A 108 -1.03 -2.63 -1.54
CA SER A 108 -0.35 -1.35 -1.72
C SER A 108 0.37 -0.88 -0.47
N GLU A 109 0.48 -1.71 0.58
CA GLU A 109 1.15 -1.33 1.82
C GLU A 109 2.59 -0.85 1.53
N THR A 110 3.31 -1.56 0.65
CA THR A 110 4.67 -1.20 0.22
C THR A 110 4.70 0.10 -0.60
N ALA A 111 3.72 0.31 -1.48
CA ALA A 111 3.64 1.50 -2.31
C ALA A 111 3.32 2.76 -1.48
N TYR A 112 2.46 2.64 -0.46
CA TYR A 112 2.18 3.75 0.45
C TYR A 112 3.41 4.13 1.26
N LEU A 113 4.15 3.13 1.77
CA LEU A 113 5.40 3.37 2.49
C LEU A 113 6.45 4.03 1.60
N SER A 114 6.71 3.49 0.41
CA SER A 114 7.69 4.08 -0.50
C SER A 114 7.32 5.51 -0.91
N MET A 115 6.02 5.76 -1.17
CA MET A 115 5.53 7.10 -1.50
C MET A 115 5.69 8.07 -0.32
N SER A 116 5.36 7.64 0.90
CA SER A 116 5.51 8.49 2.10
C SER A 116 6.97 8.86 2.34
N ILE A 117 7.91 7.90 2.24
CA ILE A 117 9.34 8.15 2.41
C ILE A 117 9.84 9.13 1.36
N PHE A 118 9.48 8.91 0.09
CA PHE A 118 9.87 9.80 -1.01
C PHE A 118 9.33 11.23 -0.81
N LEU A 119 8.05 11.38 -0.46
CA LEU A 119 7.45 12.69 -0.22
C LEU A 119 8.00 13.37 1.03
N THR A 120 8.36 12.62 2.07
CA THR A 120 9.01 13.18 3.26
C THR A 120 10.41 13.70 2.94
N LEU A 121 11.20 12.99 2.14
CA LEU A 121 12.49 13.50 1.68
C LEU A 121 12.33 14.81 0.91
N LEU A 122 11.34 14.88 0.01
CA LEU A 122 11.00 16.09 -0.72
C LEU A 122 10.51 17.21 0.23
N GLY A 123 9.68 16.86 1.22
CA GLY A 123 9.17 17.80 2.22
C GLY A 123 10.27 18.41 3.08
N ILE A 124 11.26 17.61 3.52
CA ILE A 124 12.42 18.11 4.29
C ILE A 124 13.26 19.08 3.45
N LEU A 125 13.40 18.84 2.13
CA LEU A 125 14.10 19.76 1.24
C LEU A 125 13.39 21.11 1.08
N ILE A 126 12.05 21.13 1.18
CA ILE A 126 11.27 22.38 1.02
C ILE A 126 11.14 23.12 2.35
N VAL A 127 10.70 22.41 3.38
CA VAL A 127 10.31 22.97 4.68
C VAL A 127 11.51 23.11 5.63
N ARG A 128 12.59 22.34 5.41
CA ARG A 128 13.77 22.27 6.28
C ARG A 128 13.48 21.82 7.71
N ASP A 129 12.36 21.13 7.91
CA ASP A 129 11.97 20.60 9.22
C ASP A 129 12.16 19.09 9.31
N ILE A 130 13.07 18.67 10.19
CA ILE A 130 13.38 17.25 10.46
C ILE A 130 12.20 16.53 11.12
N GLN A 131 11.27 17.24 11.76
CA GLN A 131 10.09 16.64 12.39
C GLN A 131 9.21 15.90 11.38
N LEU A 132 9.30 16.22 10.08
CA LEU A 132 8.58 15.51 9.02
C LEU A 132 8.96 14.02 8.91
N VAL A 133 10.13 13.62 9.42
CA VAL A 133 10.53 12.19 9.53
C VAL A 133 9.56 11.38 10.39
N ILE A 134 8.81 12.01 11.29
CA ILE A 134 7.81 11.32 12.12
C ILE A 134 6.67 10.73 11.26
N LEU A 135 6.30 11.37 10.14
CA LEU A 135 5.18 10.94 9.31
C LEU A 135 5.34 9.54 8.69
N PRO A 136 6.47 9.18 8.06
CA PRO A 136 6.69 7.82 7.58
C PRO A 136 6.78 6.81 8.74
N LEU A 137 7.18 7.21 9.94
CA LEU A 137 7.13 6.33 11.13
C LEU A 137 5.69 6.06 11.55
N VAL A 138 4.86 7.10 11.62
CA VAL A 138 3.42 6.99 11.88
C VAL A 138 2.77 6.12 10.79
N GLN A 139 3.16 6.29 9.53
CA GLN A 139 2.70 5.48 8.42
C GLN A 139 3.03 3.99 8.59
N ILE A 140 4.25 3.67 9.04
CA ILE A 140 4.66 2.29 9.39
C ILE A 140 3.75 1.77 10.51
N ILE A 141 3.59 2.52 11.59
CA ILE A 141 2.74 2.15 12.74
C ILE A 141 1.30 1.87 12.30
N VAL A 142 0.70 2.76 11.49
CA VAL A 142 -0.67 2.64 11.00
C VAL A 142 -0.84 1.39 10.14
N ASN A 143 0.05 1.14 9.18
CA ASN A 143 0.00 -0.04 8.32
C ASN A 143 0.13 -1.33 9.13
N MET A 144 1.07 -1.33 10.08
CA MET A 144 1.38 -2.46 10.93
C MET A 144 0.24 -2.80 11.91
N LEU A 145 -0.29 -1.81 12.61
CA LEU A 145 -1.45 -1.97 13.49
C LEU A 145 -2.70 -2.32 12.68
N GLY A 146 -2.95 -1.63 11.57
CA GLY A 146 -4.08 -1.88 10.69
C GLY A 146 -4.11 -3.30 10.16
N TYR A 147 -2.97 -3.80 9.68
CA TYR A 147 -2.82 -5.19 9.24
C TYR A 147 -3.05 -6.18 10.38
N THR A 148 -2.45 -5.93 11.55
CA THR A 148 -2.57 -6.81 12.71
C THR A 148 -4.01 -6.88 13.19
N ILE A 149 -4.67 -5.74 13.39
CA ILE A 149 -6.05 -5.65 13.87
C ILE A 149 -7.00 -6.29 12.85
N SER A 150 -6.82 -6.02 11.55
CA SER A 150 -7.63 -6.60 10.48
C SER A 150 -7.61 -8.13 10.51
N ASN A 151 -6.45 -8.74 10.73
CA ASN A 151 -6.33 -10.18 10.88
C ASN A 151 -6.82 -10.68 12.25
N LEU A 152 -6.60 -9.93 13.33
CA LEU A 152 -6.95 -10.33 14.70
C LEU A 152 -8.46 -10.39 14.96
N VAL A 153 -9.25 -9.70 14.15
CA VAL A 153 -10.72 -9.72 14.23
C VAL A 153 -11.31 -10.96 13.56
N GLU A 154 -10.61 -11.55 12.61
CA GLU A 154 -11.07 -12.73 11.85
C GLU A 154 -10.70 -14.07 12.50
N ILE A 155 -9.73 -14.09 13.41
CA ILE A 155 -9.24 -15.30 14.10
C ILE A 155 -10.20 -15.71 15.23
N ASP A 156 -10.47 -17.02 15.33
CA ASP A 156 -11.29 -17.61 16.39
C ASP A 156 -10.80 -17.28 17.81
N ARG A 157 -11.75 -17.15 18.75
CA ARG A 157 -11.49 -16.65 20.12
C ARG A 157 -10.41 -17.43 20.88
N GLU A 158 -10.27 -18.72 20.62
CA GLU A 158 -9.30 -19.60 21.31
C GLU A 158 -7.86 -19.39 20.81
N GLU A 159 -7.67 -19.21 19.50
CA GLU A 159 -6.35 -18.92 18.92
C GLU A 159 -5.91 -17.46 19.16
N ARG A 160 -6.88 -16.56 19.39
CA ARG A 160 -6.65 -15.12 19.60
C ARG A 160 -5.71 -14.82 20.77
N LYS A 161 -5.78 -15.53 21.90
CA LYS A 161 -4.96 -15.22 23.09
C LYS A 161 -3.47 -15.46 22.88
N SER A 162 -3.10 -16.59 22.26
CA SER A 162 -1.70 -16.93 21.99
C SER A 162 -1.10 -16.07 20.88
N PHE A 163 -1.90 -15.78 19.85
CA PHE A 163 -1.55 -14.88 18.76
C PHE A 163 -1.32 -13.45 19.26
N ASN A 164 -2.22 -12.93 20.11
CA ASN A 164 -2.16 -11.58 20.65
C ASN A 164 -0.86 -11.36 21.46
N ARG A 165 -0.54 -12.23 22.42
CA ARG A 165 0.65 -12.03 23.28
C ARG A 165 1.96 -12.07 22.49
N THR A 166 2.10 -13.02 21.57
CA THR A 166 3.34 -13.19 20.78
C THR A 166 3.52 -12.07 19.76
N MET A 167 2.44 -11.62 19.12
CA MET A 167 2.49 -10.47 18.21
C MET A 167 2.84 -9.18 18.95
N TRP A 168 2.15 -8.84 20.04
CA TRP A 168 2.45 -7.62 20.82
C TRP A 168 3.87 -7.60 21.36
N LEU A 169 4.42 -8.74 21.77
CA LEU A 169 5.81 -8.81 22.22
C LEU A 169 6.79 -8.54 21.07
N LYS A 170 6.53 -9.07 19.87
CA LYS A 170 7.32 -8.72 18.67
C LYS A 170 7.21 -7.23 18.34
N TRP A 171 6.02 -6.64 18.48
CA TRP A 171 5.79 -5.20 18.28
C TRP A 171 6.64 -4.37 19.22
N ILE A 172 6.55 -4.63 20.52
CA ILE A 172 7.32 -3.91 21.54
C ILE A 172 8.82 -4.02 21.24
N VAL A 173 9.33 -5.23 20.98
CA VAL A 173 10.75 -5.43 20.65
C VAL A 173 11.14 -4.66 19.39
N THR A 174 10.31 -4.67 18.34
CA THR A 174 10.60 -3.98 17.07
C THR A 174 10.64 -2.47 17.27
N PHE A 175 9.67 -1.89 17.98
CA PHE A 175 9.65 -0.47 18.30
C PHE A 175 10.82 -0.06 19.20
N THR A 176 11.17 -0.86 20.21
CA THR A 176 12.32 -0.57 21.06
C THR A 176 13.62 -0.56 20.25
N VAL A 177 13.87 -1.58 19.43
CA VAL A 177 15.06 -1.64 18.56
C VAL A 177 15.08 -0.45 17.61
N PHE A 178 13.94 -0.15 16.98
CA PHE A 178 13.83 0.93 16.02
C PHE A 178 14.08 2.31 16.65
N THR A 179 13.52 2.58 17.84
CA THR A 179 13.76 3.83 18.58
C THR A 179 15.23 3.97 18.97
N VAL A 180 15.88 2.88 19.43
CA VAL A 180 17.30 2.89 19.76
C VAL A 180 18.15 3.18 18.52
N VAL A 181 17.83 2.56 17.38
CA VAL A 181 18.53 2.80 16.11
C VAL A 181 18.38 4.25 15.65
N ILE A 182 17.17 4.83 15.71
CA ILE A 182 16.96 6.25 15.36
C ILE A 182 17.73 7.16 16.30
N TYR A 183 17.68 6.91 17.60
CA TYR A 183 18.40 7.71 18.58
C TYR A 183 19.90 7.69 18.32
N TRP A 184 20.45 6.50 18.02
CA TRP A 184 21.87 6.33 17.71
C TRP A 184 22.27 6.98 16.39
N LEU A 185 21.40 6.95 15.37
CA LEU A 185 21.64 7.56 14.06
C LEU A 185 21.32 9.06 14.01
N ARG A 186 20.77 9.65 15.08
CA ARG A 186 20.32 11.05 15.09
C ARG A 186 21.40 12.01 14.59
N ASP A 187 22.60 11.90 15.16
CA ASP A 187 23.68 12.82 14.83
C ASP A 187 24.13 12.62 13.37
N SER A 188 24.25 11.37 12.90
CA SER A 188 24.55 11.06 11.50
C SER A 188 23.49 11.60 10.54
N LEU A 189 22.21 11.47 10.87
CA LEU A 189 21.11 12.01 10.06
C LEU A 189 21.16 13.54 9.99
N THR A 190 21.48 14.22 11.09
CA THR A 190 21.66 15.68 11.09
C THR A 190 22.87 16.12 10.27
N LEU A 191 23.99 15.41 10.37
CA LEU A 191 25.18 15.67 9.55
C LEU A 191 24.90 15.46 8.06
N MET A 192 24.19 14.40 7.69
CA MET A 192 23.79 14.15 6.30
C MET A 192 22.85 15.24 5.78
N ALA A 193 21.86 15.66 6.58
CA ALA A 193 20.93 16.72 6.20
C ALA A 193 21.66 18.05 5.98
N ASN A 194 22.58 18.41 6.89
CA ASN A 194 23.40 19.61 6.76
C ASN A 194 24.36 19.51 5.57
N GLY A 195 24.97 18.34 5.34
CA GLY A 195 25.85 18.09 4.20
C GLY A 195 25.12 18.24 2.86
N LEU A 196 23.90 17.74 2.75
CA LEU A 196 23.06 17.95 1.57
C LEU A 196 22.73 19.44 1.37
N TRP A 197 22.44 20.17 2.44
CA TRP A 197 22.18 21.60 2.35
C TRP A 197 23.40 22.40 1.93
N ASN A 198 24.56 22.08 2.47
CA ASN A 198 25.82 22.69 2.07
C ASN A 198 26.10 22.39 0.59
N LEU A 199 25.90 21.15 0.13
CA LEU A 199 26.06 20.81 -1.29
C LEU A 199 25.15 21.65 -2.18
N VAL A 200 23.88 21.80 -1.82
CA VAL A 200 22.92 22.64 -2.57
C VAL A 200 23.34 24.11 -2.53
N GLY A 201 23.75 24.62 -1.37
CA GLY A 201 24.22 25.99 -1.17
C GLY A 201 25.48 26.29 -1.98
N ASP A 202 26.46 25.41 -1.91
CA ASP A 202 27.73 25.49 -2.65
C ASP A 202 27.49 25.39 -4.16
N SER A 203 26.58 24.51 -4.59
CA SER A 203 26.21 24.40 -6.01
C SER A 203 25.55 25.68 -6.51
N LEU A 204 24.65 26.28 -5.73
CA LEU A 204 24.02 27.54 -6.08
C LEU A 204 25.03 28.69 -6.07
N SER A 205 25.91 28.73 -5.07
CA SER A 205 27.00 29.70 -4.98
C SER A 205 27.93 29.59 -6.20
N PHE A 206 28.32 28.37 -6.59
CA PHE A 206 29.13 28.13 -7.77
C PHE A 206 28.47 28.64 -9.06
N ILE A 207 27.16 28.40 -9.22
CA ILE A 207 26.39 28.92 -10.36
C ILE A 207 26.35 30.45 -10.34
N LEU A 208 26.06 31.05 -9.18
CA LEU A 208 26.00 32.50 -9.02
C LEU A 208 27.37 33.15 -9.28
N THR A 209 28.45 32.60 -8.75
CA THR A 209 29.83 33.04 -9.04
C THR A 209 30.15 32.88 -10.52
N GLY A 210 29.72 31.79 -11.16
CA GLY A 210 29.85 31.60 -12.60
C GLY A 210 29.13 32.71 -13.40
N ILE A 211 27.93 33.09 -12.98
CA ILE A 211 27.17 34.19 -13.60
C ILE A 211 27.88 35.53 -13.38
N VAL A 212 28.30 35.84 -12.16
CA VAL A 212 29.03 37.08 -11.83
C VAL A 212 30.31 37.20 -12.68
N ASN A 213 31.09 36.12 -12.79
CA ASN A 213 32.30 36.09 -13.61
C ASN A 213 32.02 36.32 -15.11
N ILE A 214 30.86 35.89 -15.62
CA ILE A 214 30.43 36.19 -17.00
C ILE A 214 30.09 37.67 -17.16
N PHE A 215 29.44 38.29 -16.16
CA PHE A 215 29.16 39.72 -16.16
C PHE A 215 30.43 40.57 -16.06
N ASP A 216 31.44 40.13 -15.30
CA ASP A 216 32.75 40.78 -15.22
C ASP A 216 33.55 40.67 -16.53
N PHE A 217 33.34 39.61 -17.33
CA PHE A 217 33.97 39.45 -18.64
C PHE A 217 33.34 40.34 -19.72
N LEU A 218 32.07 40.73 -19.55
CA LEU A 218 31.44 41.70 -20.44
C LEU A 218 31.86 43.12 -20.02
N PRO A 219 32.25 44.02 -20.95
CA PRO A 219 32.61 45.41 -20.66
C PRO A 219 31.37 46.28 -20.34
N ILE A 220 30.46 45.76 -19.52
CA ILE A 220 29.27 46.44 -18.98
C ILE A 220 29.62 47.12 -17.63
N ASN A 221 30.77 46.80 -17.02
CA ASN A 221 31.25 47.39 -15.77
C ASN A 221 31.35 48.93 -15.79
N ASN A 222 31.43 49.57 -16.98
CA ASN A 222 31.43 51.04 -17.08
C ASN A 222 30.03 51.68 -16.94
N PHE A 223 28.95 50.89 -17.04
CA PHE A 223 27.57 51.40 -16.93
C PHE A 223 27.03 51.31 -15.50
N VAL A 224 27.43 50.27 -14.75
CA VAL A 224 27.00 50.05 -13.36
C VAL A 224 27.88 50.80 -12.36
N ASN A 225 29.22 50.84 -12.56
CA ASN A 225 30.10 51.56 -11.64
C ASN A 225 29.87 53.08 -11.62
N ASN A 226 29.35 53.67 -12.69
CA ASN A 226 29.01 55.10 -12.72
C ASN A 226 27.67 55.44 -12.03
N HIS A 227 26.82 54.44 -11.72
CA HIS A 227 25.57 54.66 -10.99
C HIS A 227 25.60 54.17 -9.54
N SER A 228 26.59 53.38 -9.14
CA SER A 228 26.69 52.82 -7.77
C SER A 228 27.84 53.37 -6.93
N ALA A 229 28.75 54.17 -7.51
CA ALA A 229 29.90 54.71 -6.79
C ALA A 229 29.58 55.86 -5.81
N ASN A 230 28.32 56.26 -5.64
CA ASN A 230 27.94 57.35 -4.74
C ASN A 230 27.02 56.96 -3.56
N GLU A 231 26.73 55.67 -3.36
CA GLU A 231 25.87 55.23 -2.23
C GLU A 231 26.42 54.07 -1.38
N MET A 232 27.68 53.64 -1.58
CA MET A 232 28.32 52.66 -0.70
C MET A 232 29.60 53.20 -0.05
N GLN A 233 29.47 54.32 0.65
CA GLN A 233 30.36 54.68 1.76
C GLN A 233 29.56 54.68 3.06
N GLY A 234 29.75 53.65 3.87
CA GLY A 234 29.24 53.60 5.24
C GLY A 234 28.68 52.24 5.64
N VAL A 235 29.54 51.23 5.77
CA VAL A 235 29.27 50.13 6.72
C VAL A 235 30.57 49.89 7.48
N GLU A 236 30.67 50.56 8.63
CA GLU A 236 31.60 50.21 9.71
C GLU A 236 31.33 48.77 10.16
N LEU A 237 32.42 48.05 10.44
CA LEU A 237 32.44 46.75 11.07
C LEU A 237 31.77 46.85 12.46
N VAL A 238 30.52 46.38 12.57
CA VAL A 238 29.84 46.17 13.85
C VAL A 238 29.99 44.72 14.27
N ASN A 239 30.42 44.56 15.52
CA ASN A 239 30.76 43.32 16.21
C ASN A 239 29.64 42.27 16.22
N GLN A 240 30.07 41.02 16.32
CA GLN A 240 29.29 39.83 16.63
C GLN A 240 28.56 39.96 17.98
N ASP A 241 27.43 39.25 18.09
CA ASP A 241 26.55 39.04 19.25
C ASP A 241 25.31 39.93 19.38
N GLU A 242 24.36 39.81 18.44
CA GLU A 242 22.91 40.03 18.64
C GLU A 242 22.13 39.12 17.66
N PRO A 243 20.94 38.58 18.02
CA PRO A 243 20.19 37.66 17.18
C PRO A 243 19.63 38.38 15.94
N PHE A 244 19.79 37.73 14.79
CA PHE A 244 19.26 38.16 13.50
C PHE A 244 17.72 38.17 13.52
N GLU A 245 17.13 39.31 13.88
CA GLU A 245 15.74 39.63 13.57
C GLU A 245 15.66 39.98 12.07
N LEU A 246 14.94 39.15 11.32
CA LEU A 246 14.64 39.40 9.91
C LEU A 246 13.88 40.74 9.78
N PRO A 247 14.29 41.66 8.89
CA PRO A 247 13.51 42.85 8.62
C PRO A 247 12.13 42.48 8.09
N GLU A 248 11.10 42.88 8.82
CA GLU A 248 9.75 43.04 8.28
C GLU A 248 9.80 44.07 7.14
N GLU A 249 9.12 43.74 6.05
CA GLU A 249 8.78 44.62 4.93
C GLU A 249 9.90 45.02 3.95
N ALA A 250 10.17 44.13 2.99
CA ALA A 250 10.50 44.53 1.63
C ALA A 250 9.54 43.85 0.65
N SER A 251 8.48 44.59 0.35
CA SER A 251 7.46 44.33 -0.65
C SER A 251 8.06 44.36 -2.07
N SER A 252 8.68 43.25 -2.47
CA SER A 252 8.91 42.89 -3.89
C SER A 252 8.40 41.48 -4.21
N ALA A 253 7.26 41.12 -3.60
CA ALA A 253 6.53 39.85 -3.72
C ALA A 253 5.67 39.76 -5.00
N GLY A 254 6.20 40.22 -6.14
CA GLY A 254 5.44 40.23 -7.40
C GLY A 254 5.74 39.05 -8.33
N ASN A 255 7.02 38.66 -8.44
CA ASN A 255 7.46 37.77 -9.52
C ASN A 255 7.99 36.42 -9.05
N LEU A 256 8.72 36.33 -7.93
CA LEU A 256 9.20 35.04 -7.41
C LEU A 256 8.04 34.14 -6.93
N ASP A 257 6.99 34.75 -6.39
CA ASP A 257 5.77 34.08 -5.96
C ASP A 257 5.01 33.45 -7.14
N PHE A 258 4.97 34.14 -8.28
CA PHE A 258 4.32 33.63 -9.48
C PHE A 258 5.07 32.44 -10.09
N PHE A 259 6.40 32.51 -10.16
CA PHE A 259 7.21 31.39 -10.66
C PHE A 259 7.15 30.16 -9.75
N MET A 260 7.14 30.36 -8.43
CA MET A 260 6.99 29.24 -7.48
C MET A 260 5.61 28.58 -7.61
N VAL A 261 4.55 29.37 -7.76
CA VAL A 261 3.19 28.87 -8.03
C VAL A 261 3.10 28.13 -9.35
N ILE A 262 3.76 28.60 -10.41
CA ILE A 262 3.83 27.89 -11.71
C ILE A 262 4.54 26.54 -11.58
N ILE A 263 5.68 26.49 -10.88
CA ILE A 263 6.44 25.26 -10.68
C ILE A 263 5.61 24.25 -9.87
N ILE A 264 4.91 24.70 -8.83
CA ILE A 264 4.02 23.87 -8.02
C ILE A 264 2.83 23.35 -8.85
N CYS A 265 2.19 24.23 -9.64
CA CYS A 265 1.12 23.83 -10.55
C CYS A 265 1.61 22.82 -11.61
N ALA A 266 2.82 23.01 -12.15
CA ALA A 266 3.44 22.09 -13.10
C ALA A 266 3.72 20.71 -12.47
N LEU A 267 4.20 20.67 -11.22
CA LEU A 267 4.41 19.43 -10.47
C LEU A 267 3.10 18.71 -10.16
N ILE A 268 2.03 19.44 -9.80
CA ILE A 268 0.69 18.88 -9.56
C ILE A 268 0.12 18.31 -10.86
N ILE A 269 0.21 19.05 -11.98
CA ILE A 269 -0.25 18.59 -13.29
C ILE A 269 0.55 17.36 -13.74
N MET A 270 1.88 17.37 -13.59
CA MET A 270 2.75 16.24 -13.90
C MET A 270 2.39 15.01 -13.05
N PHE A 271 2.06 15.21 -11.77
CA PHE A 271 1.63 14.14 -10.87
C PHE A 271 0.25 13.57 -11.25
N ILE A 272 -0.72 14.42 -11.57
CA ILE A 272 -2.05 14.00 -12.07
C ILE A 272 -1.88 13.20 -13.39
N LEU A 273 -1.01 13.66 -14.29
CA LEU A 273 -0.68 12.96 -15.53
C LEU A 273 0.03 11.62 -15.29
N ALA A 274 0.93 11.54 -14.31
CA ALA A 274 1.61 10.30 -13.93
C ALA A 274 0.62 9.27 -13.37
N ILE A 275 -0.31 9.71 -12.51
CA ILE A 275 -1.39 8.85 -12.01
C ILE A 275 -2.32 8.42 -13.15
N TYR A 276 -2.74 9.34 -14.00
CA TYR A 276 -3.60 9.04 -15.14
C TYR A 276 -2.94 8.03 -16.10
N ARG A 277 -1.64 8.20 -16.39
CA ARG A 277 -0.86 7.24 -17.19
C ARG A 277 -0.71 5.89 -16.51
N ALA A 278 -0.42 5.85 -15.21
CA ALA A 278 -0.32 4.60 -14.44
C ALA A 278 -1.67 3.86 -14.38
N MET A 279 -2.78 4.59 -14.35
CA MET A 279 -4.13 4.01 -14.40
C MET A 279 -4.48 3.50 -15.80
N LYS A 280 -4.12 4.24 -16.87
CA LYS A 280 -4.41 3.84 -18.26
C LYS A 280 -3.53 2.68 -18.74
N ALA A 281 -2.27 2.60 -18.29
CA ALA A 281 -1.37 1.50 -18.60
C ALA A 281 -1.90 0.16 -18.09
N LYS A 282 -2.46 0.11 -16.87
CA LYS A 282 -3.04 -1.10 -16.29
C LYS A 282 -4.40 -1.50 -16.87
N VAL A 283 -5.16 -0.55 -17.43
CA VAL A 283 -6.42 -0.85 -18.14
C VAL A 283 -6.13 -1.39 -19.54
N ARG A 284 -5.06 -0.91 -20.20
CA ARG A 284 -4.66 -1.40 -21.53
C ARG A 284 -4.11 -2.83 -21.49
N GLU A 285 -3.42 -3.23 -20.43
CA GLU A 285 -3.00 -4.63 -20.24
C GLU A 285 -4.16 -5.59 -19.97
N ARG A 286 -5.28 -5.13 -19.37
CA ARG A 286 -6.47 -5.97 -19.17
C ARG A 286 -7.32 -6.15 -20.42
N ASN A 287 -7.31 -5.17 -21.32
CA ASN A 287 -8.16 -5.21 -22.52
C ASN A 287 -7.49 -5.90 -23.73
N ILE A 288 -6.20 -6.25 -23.67
CA ILE A 288 -5.50 -6.93 -24.77
C ILE A 288 -5.47 -8.46 -24.60
N THR A 289 -5.77 -8.99 -23.41
CA THR A 289 -5.95 -10.43 -23.17
C THR A 289 -7.35 -10.73 -22.69
N SER A 290 -8.31 -10.67 -23.62
CA SER A 290 -9.55 -11.45 -23.54
C SER A 290 -10.07 -11.73 -24.94
N PRO A 291 -9.94 -12.98 -25.38
CA PRO A 291 -11.12 -13.69 -25.83
C PRO A 291 -11.39 -14.84 -24.87
N SER A 292 -12.65 -14.92 -24.44
CA SER A 292 -13.38 -16.17 -24.23
C SER A 292 -12.68 -17.28 -23.42
N ASN A 293 -13.14 -17.53 -22.19
CA ASN A 293 -13.70 -18.82 -21.79
C ASN A 293 -13.67 -19.05 -20.27
N PHE A 294 -14.85 -19.48 -19.78
CA PHE A 294 -15.11 -20.29 -18.60
C PHE A 294 -14.68 -19.78 -17.22
N ASN A 295 -15.71 -19.61 -16.39
CA ASN A 295 -15.66 -19.57 -14.93
C ASN A 295 -14.74 -20.68 -14.38
N LYS A 296 -13.49 -20.32 -14.05
CA LYS A 296 -12.67 -21.07 -13.09
C LYS A 296 -12.85 -20.42 -11.73
N THR A 297 -13.77 -20.98 -10.94
CA THR A 297 -13.70 -20.91 -9.49
C THR A 297 -12.48 -21.72 -9.07
N GLU A 298 -11.31 -21.08 -9.03
CA GLU A 298 -10.14 -21.62 -8.36
C GLU A 298 -10.38 -21.55 -6.84
N GLU A 299 -10.85 -22.66 -6.29
CA GLU A 299 -10.75 -22.92 -4.86
C GLU A 299 -9.26 -23.16 -4.53
N LYS A 300 -8.53 -22.07 -4.27
CA LYS A 300 -7.17 -22.11 -3.75
C LYS A 300 -7.20 -22.74 -2.36
N LEU A 301 -6.86 -24.03 -2.30
CA LEU A 301 -6.37 -24.70 -1.10
C LEU A 301 -5.00 -24.11 -0.73
N ASP A 302 -5.02 -22.92 -0.11
CA ASP A 302 -3.88 -22.36 0.61
C ASP A 302 -3.67 -23.16 1.90
N LEU A 303 -2.78 -24.15 1.87
CA LEU A 303 -2.13 -24.68 3.06
C LEU A 303 -1.01 -23.70 3.46
N PRO A 304 -1.10 -22.96 4.59
CA PRO A 304 0.00 -22.13 5.05
C PRO A 304 1.12 -23.01 5.62
N GLY A 305 2.34 -22.70 5.18
CA GLY A 305 3.56 -23.43 5.51
C GLY A 305 3.82 -23.57 7.02
N ARG A 306 3.93 -24.83 7.45
CA ARG A 306 4.78 -25.23 8.58
C ARG A 306 5.95 -26.04 8.04
N ARG A 307 7.08 -25.38 7.78
CA ARG A 307 8.39 -26.05 7.82
C ARG A 307 8.90 -26.01 9.25
N LYS A 308 8.62 -27.07 10.00
CA LYS A 308 9.57 -27.80 10.86
C LYS A 308 8.82 -28.90 11.61
N GLN A 309 9.49 -30.05 11.71
CA GLN A 309 9.14 -31.28 12.41
C GLN A 309 8.21 -32.26 11.66
N VAL A 310 8.87 -32.99 10.77
CA VAL A 310 8.63 -34.42 10.54
C VAL A 310 8.60 -35.13 11.90
N LEU A 311 7.48 -35.78 12.22
CA LEU A 311 7.38 -37.11 12.86
C LEU A 311 5.89 -37.45 13.07
N PHE A 312 5.44 -38.45 12.31
CA PHE A 312 4.23 -39.27 12.48
C PHE A 312 2.92 -38.58 12.89
N ARG A 313 2.07 -38.28 11.88
CA ARG A 313 0.60 -38.43 12.01
C ARG A 313 -0.04 -38.52 10.62
N LYS A 314 -0.38 -39.75 10.19
CA LYS A 314 -1.27 -40.00 9.05
C LYS A 314 -2.69 -39.54 9.43
N LYS A 315 -3.01 -38.26 9.23
CA LYS A 315 -4.38 -37.75 9.35
C LYS A 315 -5.20 -38.37 8.22
N LYS A 316 -6.13 -39.27 8.55
CA LYS A 316 -7.14 -39.76 7.62
C LYS A 316 -8.03 -38.58 7.23
N VAL A 317 -8.04 -38.21 5.95
CA VAL A 317 -9.05 -37.32 5.39
C VAL A 317 -10.41 -37.97 5.67
N LYS A 318 -11.32 -37.24 6.32
CA LYS A 318 -12.68 -37.71 6.57
C LYS A 318 -13.42 -37.58 5.24
N ILE A 319 -13.56 -38.70 4.54
CA ILE A 319 -14.25 -38.76 3.25
C ILE A 319 -15.67 -39.21 3.56
N ASP A 320 -16.61 -38.27 3.58
CA ASP A 320 -18.00 -38.51 4.03
C ASP A 320 -18.87 -39.22 2.98
N HIS A 321 -18.40 -39.37 1.73
CA HIS A 321 -19.18 -40.01 0.66
C HIS A 321 -18.60 -41.38 0.23
N PRO A 322 -19.40 -42.47 0.16
CA PRO A 322 -18.92 -43.83 -0.14
C PRO A 322 -18.19 -43.93 -1.48
N VAL A 323 -18.69 -43.26 -2.53
CA VAL A 323 -18.03 -43.20 -3.85
C VAL A 323 -16.69 -42.45 -3.80
N ARG A 324 -16.59 -41.34 -3.05
CA ARG A 324 -15.31 -40.62 -2.89
C ARG A 324 -14.28 -41.49 -2.16
N LYS A 325 -14.73 -42.32 -1.22
CA LYS A 325 -13.87 -43.26 -0.48
C LYS A 325 -13.34 -44.36 -1.41
N LEU A 326 -14.16 -44.90 -2.29
CA LEU A 326 -13.73 -45.90 -3.28
C LEU A 326 -12.70 -45.32 -4.25
N MET A 327 -12.94 -44.12 -4.76
CA MET A 327 -12.01 -43.46 -5.68
C MET A 327 -10.67 -43.11 -5.02
N TYR A 328 -10.70 -42.64 -3.78
CA TYR A 328 -9.48 -42.38 -3.01
C TYR A 328 -8.68 -43.66 -2.72
N GLN A 329 -9.37 -44.78 -2.48
CA GLN A 329 -8.70 -46.08 -2.33
C GLN A 329 -8.04 -46.53 -3.62
N PHE A 330 -8.70 -46.33 -4.76
CA PHE A 330 -8.16 -46.60 -6.09
C PHE A 330 -6.91 -45.75 -6.39
N GLU A 331 -6.97 -44.42 -6.22
CA GLU A 331 -5.83 -43.51 -6.40
C GLU A 331 -4.65 -43.89 -5.50
N LYS A 332 -4.92 -44.27 -4.25
CA LYS A 332 -3.88 -44.73 -3.33
C LYS A 332 -3.24 -46.05 -3.77
N ARG A 333 -3.98 -46.96 -4.41
CA ARG A 333 -3.45 -48.22 -4.95
C ARG A 333 -2.59 -47.93 -6.18
N ALA A 334 -3.10 -47.16 -7.14
CA ALA A 334 -2.35 -46.74 -8.33
C ALA A 334 -1.06 -45.98 -7.96
N ALA A 335 -1.09 -45.13 -6.91
CA ALA A 335 0.10 -44.45 -6.41
C ALA A 335 1.17 -45.40 -5.85
N LYS A 336 0.77 -46.54 -5.25
CA LYS A 336 1.75 -47.57 -4.84
C LYS A 336 2.43 -48.22 -6.04
N LEU A 337 1.72 -48.33 -7.16
CA LEU A 337 2.21 -48.87 -8.43
C LEU A 337 2.93 -47.81 -9.28
N LYS A 338 3.29 -46.65 -8.71
CA LYS A 338 3.86 -45.48 -9.42
C LYS A 338 2.99 -44.92 -10.57
N MET A 339 1.75 -45.36 -10.69
CA MET A 339 0.76 -44.95 -11.68
C MET A 339 -0.27 -43.97 -11.11
N GLY A 340 0.07 -43.30 -10.00
CA GLY A 340 -0.79 -42.30 -9.36
C GLY A 340 -0.99 -41.04 -10.21
N ARG A 341 -2.02 -40.27 -9.87
CA ARG A 341 -2.34 -38.99 -10.52
C ARG A 341 -1.32 -37.90 -10.17
N LEU A 342 -0.90 -37.12 -11.15
CA LEU A 342 -0.01 -35.98 -10.94
C LEU A 342 -0.79 -34.75 -10.45
N SER A 343 -0.12 -33.82 -9.75
CA SER A 343 -0.80 -32.68 -9.12
C SER A 343 -1.44 -31.69 -10.10
N TYR A 344 -0.95 -31.65 -11.34
CA TYR A 344 -1.43 -30.80 -12.42
C TYR A 344 -2.37 -31.53 -13.40
N GLU A 345 -2.61 -32.82 -13.16
CA GLU A 345 -3.36 -33.70 -14.05
C GLU A 345 -4.84 -33.74 -13.63
N SER A 346 -5.74 -33.54 -14.61
CA SER A 346 -7.17 -33.77 -14.39
C SER A 346 -7.44 -35.26 -14.19
N LEU A 347 -8.65 -35.60 -13.75
CA LEU A 347 -8.97 -37.01 -13.51
C LEU A 347 -9.16 -37.76 -14.83
N GLU A 348 -9.59 -37.04 -15.85
CA GLU A 348 -9.80 -37.50 -17.22
C GLU A 348 -8.44 -37.76 -17.90
N ASP A 349 -7.50 -36.80 -17.78
CA ASP A 349 -6.14 -36.95 -18.30
C ASP A 349 -5.42 -38.14 -17.64
N TRP A 350 -5.65 -38.33 -16.33
CA TRP A 350 -5.06 -39.44 -15.60
C TRP A 350 -5.56 -40.80 -16.08
N PHE A 351 -6.86 -40.93 -16.35
CA PHE A 351 -7.43 -42.17 -16.86
C PHE A 351 -7.01 -42.42 -18.31
N GLN A 352 -6.94 -41.37 -19.12
CA GLN A 352 -6.43 -41.45 -20.48
C GLN A 352 -4.96 -41.92 -20.51
N ARG A 353 -4.12 -41.43 -19.59
CA ARG A 353 -2.73 -41.88 -19.45
C ARG A 353 -2.61 -43.36 -19.06
N LEU A 354 -3.57 -43.88 -18.30
CA LEU A 354 -3.65 -45.30 -17.96
C LEU A 354 -4.30 -46.16 -19.06
N GLY A 355 -4.74 -45.55 -20.17
CA GLY A 355 -5.41 -46.26 -21.27
C GLY A 355 -6.84 -46.69 -20.93
N PHE A 356 -7.50 -45.96 -20.01
CA PHE A 356 -8.86 -46.23 -19.59
C PHE A 356 -9.83 -45.24 -20.23
N GLU A 357 -10.75 -45.75 -21.06
CA GLU A 357 -11.83 -44.97 -21.70
C GLU A 357 -13.17 -45.07 -20.95
N GLU A 358 -13.15 -45.57 -19.72
CA GLU A 358 -14.39 -45.77 -18.94
C GLU A 358 -14.98 -44.43 -18.50
N ASN A 359 -16.31 -44.31 -18.58
CA ASN A 359 -17.03 -43.09 -18.24
C ASN A 359 -16.98 -42.84 -16.72
N ILE A 360 -16.39 -41.72 -16.31
CA ILE A 360 -16.20 -41.30 -14.90
C ILE A 360 -17.18 -40.18 -14.50
N ASP A 361 -18.17 -39.90 -15.36
CA ASP A 361 -19.14 -38.83 -15.18
C ASP A 361 -19.90 -38.98 -13.84
N ILE A 362 -20.13 -40.22 -13.41
CA ILE A 362 -20.80 -40.50 -12.13
C ILE A 362 -19.94 -40.02 -10.95
N TYR A 363 -18.61 -40.14 -11.00
CA TYR A 363 -17.74 -39.59 -9.95
C TYR A 363 -17.63 -38.06 -10.03
N GLN A 364 -17.58 -37.49 -11.23
CA GLN A 364 -17.58 -36.03 -11.41
C GLN A 364 -18.85 -35.40 -10.85
N LYS A 365 -20.03 -36.02 -11.08
CA LYS A 365 -21.32 -35.59 -10.50
C LYS A 365 -21.27 -35.55 -8.97
N VAL A 366 -20.60 -36.51 -8.34
CA VAL A 366 -20.48 -36.60 -6.87
C VAL A 366 -19.47 -35.61 -6.32
N ARG A 367 -18.43 -35.31 -7.10
CA ARG A 367 -17.36 -34.39 -6.70
C ARG A 367 -17.78 -32.92 -6.85
N TYR A 368 -18.51 -32.59 -7.92
CA TYR A 368 -18.86 -31.21 -8.28
C TYR A 368 -20.35 -30.88 -8.15
N GLY A 369 -21.24 -31.89 -8.12
CA GLY A 369 -22.70 -31.69 -8.18
C GLY A 369 -23.45 -31.83 -6.85
N GLY A 370 -22.81 -32.28 -5.76
CA GLY A 370 -23.46 -32.38 -4.43
C GLY A 370 -24.71 -33.29 -4.37
N GLN A 371 -24.95 -34.12 -5.39
CA GLN A 371 -26.15 -34.95 -5.52
C GLN A 371 -26.01 -36.28 -4.78
N GLU A 372 -27.11 -36.73 -4.16
CA GLU A 372 -27.26 -38.09 -3.65
C GLU A 372 -27.40 -39.08 -4.81
N ILE A 373 -26.61 -40.14 -4.78
CA ILE A 373 -26.54 -41.15 -5.84
C ILE A 373 -27.52 -42.29 -5.54
N THR A 374 -28.11 -42.88 -6.57
CA THR A 374 -28.94 -44.09 -6.42
C THR A 374 -28.08 -45.32 -6.12
N ILE A 375 -28.60 -46.30 -5.36
CA ILE A 375 -27.88 -47.55 -5.03
C ILE A 375 -27.32 -48.25 -6.29
N LYS A 376 -28.05 -48.21 -7.41
CA LYS A 376 -27.63 -48.79 -8.70
C LYS A 376 -26.36 -48.14 -9.27
N GLU A 377 -26.28 -46.82 -9.25
CA GLU A 377 -25.12 -46.05 -9.75
C GLU A 377 -23.89 -46.24 -8.84
N GLN A 378 -24.10 -46.47 -7.54
CA GLN A 378 -23.03 -46.80 -6.60
C GLN A 378 -22.43 -48.19 -6.89
N GLU A 379 -23.25 -49.18 -7.24
CA GLU A 379 -22.78 -50.50 -7.64
C GLU A 379 -22.04 -50.46 -8.98
N GLU A 380 -22.53 -49.66 -9.93
CA GLU A 380 -21.90 -49.47 -11.25
C GLU A 380 -20.49 -48.89 -11.12
N ILE A 381 -20.30 -47.81 -10.35
CA ILE A 381 -18.96 -47.26 -10.09
C ILE A 381 -18.06 -48.28 -9.39
N LYS A 382 -18.60 -49.05 -8.43
CA LYS A 382 -17.80 -50.04 -7.71
C LYS A 382 -17.31 -51.15 -8.64
N LEU A 383 -18.13 -51.61 -9.58
CA LEU A 383 -17.75 -52.61 -10.59
C LEU A 383 -16.72 -52.05 -11.57
N THR A 384 -16.92 -50.82 -12.03
CA THR A 384 -16.00 -50.08 -12.90
C THR A 384 -14.62 -49.92 -12.23
N LEU A 385 -14.55 -49.37 -11.01
CA LEU A 385 -13.28 -49.25 -10.27
C LEU A 385 -12.60 -50.60 -10.00
N LYS A 386 -13.36 -51.67 -9.77
CA LYS A 386 -12.81 -53.02 -9.59
C LYS A 386 -12.23 -53.58 -10.89
N ARG A 387 -12.87 -53.33 -12.04
CA ARG A 387 -12.31 -53.70 -13.37
C ARG A 387 -11.02 -52.95 -13.65
N LEU A 388 -10.99 -51.65 -13.37
CA LEU A 388 -9.81 -50.82 -13.55
C LEU A 388 -8.65 -51.25 -12.64
N GLU A 389 -8.95 -51.66 -11.42
CA GLU A 389 -7.94 -52.18 -10.49
C GLU A 389 -7.33 -53.50 -10.99
N ASN A 390 -8.15 -54.40 -11.52
CA ASN A 390 -7.66 -55.65 -12.13
C ASN A 390 -6.81 -55.37 -13.38
N ARG A 391 -7.16 -54.36 -14.18
CA ARG A 391 -6.34 -53.96 -15.35
C ARG A 391 -5.02 -53.31 -14.92
N LEU A 392 -5.00 -52.54 -13.84
CA LEU A 392 -3.79 -51.97 -13.26
C LEU A 392 -2.80 -53.03 -12.77
N SER A 393 -3.27 -54.13 -12.16
CA SER A 393 -2.38 -55.23 -11.75
C SER A 393 -1.80 -56.00 -12.94
N VAL A 394 -2.56 -56.15 -14.04
CA VAL A 394 -2.05 -56.82 -15.25
C VAL A 394 -0.99 -55.98 -15.97
N LEU A 395 -1.09 -54.65 -15.90
CA LEU A 395 -0.10 -53.71 -16.47
C LEU A 395 1.20 -53.62 -15.64
N GLU A 396 1.25 -54.21 -14.44
CA GLU A 396 2.48 -54.32 -13.62
C GLU A 396 3.28 -55.59 -13.96
N GLU A 397 2.64 -56.63 -14.50
CA GLU A 397 3.28 -57.92 -14.84
C GLU A 397 3.90 -57.95 -16.26
N VAL A 398 3.75 -56.86 -17.03
CA VAL A 398 4.35 -56.65 -18.36
C VAL A 398 5.43 -55.57 -18.23
#